data_AF-A0A0G1XIT3-F1
#
_entry.id   AF-A0A0G1XIT3-F1
#
_cell.length_a   1.000
_cell.length_b   1.000
_cell.length_c   1.000
_cell.angle_alpha   90.00
_cell.angle_beta   90.00
_cell.angle_gamma   90.00
#
_symmetry.space_group_name_H-M   'P 1'
#
loop_
_entity.id
_entity.type
_entity.pdbx_description
1 polymer ?
#
loop_
_entity_poly.entity_id
_entity_poly.type
_entity_poly.pdbx_seq_one_letter_code
_entity_poly.pdbx_strand_id
1 'polypeptide(L)'
;VSAGNIVTGLDMETASHAARFTTIWLIVGSIAAAYFLFVARTAIAQLSMKRKMAFGCVLLLTLLSGASYLHVDPYFGLADINSSRMAALEALAVMPAMQWLDANEQEQKVIWTNPDTGNHLYIFIPNYTKHYLLYTYSATVELLLTSEQEERYLVANALSKVTLESIAADLPAYDGGGALLDTPSIANRGVKICRALHLSLLGYQCGSLTDARTLFASHFADMYKKFTTDIRPHLRDELKKFHVSYIMKDLRTDADFHPERLPYVKEVYSDGRFKIYKII
;
A
#
# COMPACT_ATOMS: atom_id res chain seq x y z
N VAL A 1 2.75 -4.46 -27.77
CA VAL A 1 2.52 -3.12 -27.21
C VAL A 1 1.62 -2.37 -28.18
N SER A 2 0.37 -2.07 -27.80
CA SER A 2 -0.57 -1.32 -28.64
C SER A 2 -0.23 0.17 -28.52
N ALA A 3 -0.08 0.88 -29.64
CA ALA A 3 0.17 2.33 -29.61
C ALA A 3 -0.93 3.09 -28.84
N GLY A 4 -2.15 2.56 -28.79
CA GLY A 4 -3.23 3.09 -27.97
C GLY A 4 -2.89 3.09 -26.47
N ASN A 5 -2.21 2.05 -25.96
CA ASN A 5 -1.86 1.92 -24.54
C ASN A 5 -0.73 2.86 -24.11
N ILE A 6 0.17 3.19 -25.05
CA ILE A 6 1.23 4.19 -24.85
C ILE A 6 0.62 5.58 -24.77
N VAL A 7 -0.30 5.91 -25.68
CA VAL A 7 -0.97 7.23 -25.73
C VAL A 7 -1.93 7.43 -24.56
N THR A 8 -2.60 6.37 -24.08
CA THR A 8 -3.47 6.42 -22.89
C THR A 8 -2.71 6.31 -21.57
N GLY A 9 -1.39 6.10 -21.60
CA GLY A 9 -0.55 6.00 -20.41
C GLY A 9 -0.74 4.72 -19.58
N LEU A 10 -1.54 3.78 -20.06
CA LEU A 10 -1.78 2.48 -19.41
C LEU A 10 -0.48 1.68 -19.26
N ASP A 11 0.40 1.78 -20.26
CA ASP A 11 1.72 1.15 -20.21
C ASP A 11 2.67 1.87 -19.23
N MET A 12 2.48 3.17 -18.96
CA MET A 12 3.28 3.92 -17.97
C MET A 12 2.91 3.55 -16.52
N GLU A 13 1.64 3.25 -16.29
CA GLU A 13 1.09 2.79 -15.02
C GLU A 13 1.48 1.34 -14.74
N THR A 14 1.40 0.48 -15.75
CA THR A 14 1.99 -0.86 -15.70
C THR A 14 3.51 -0.80 -15.49
N ALA A 15 4.19 0.17 -16.11
CA ALA A 15 5.63 0.38 -15.93
C ALA A 15 6.00 0.89 -14.53
N SER A 16 5.11 1.58 -13.80
CA SER A 16 5.37 1.99 -12.41
C SER A 16 5.38 0.78 -11.46
N HIS A 17 4.67 -0.29 -11.79
CA HIS A 17 4.75 -1.56 -11.09
C HIS A 17 5.95 -2.40 -11.58
N ALA A 18 6.26 -2.35 -12.88
CA ALA A 18 7.47 -2.97 -13.44
C ALA A 18 8.77 -2.28 -12.98
N ALA A 19 8.67 -1.05 -12.47
CA ALA A 19 9.74 -0.25 -11.89
C ALA A 19 10.57 -1.06 -10.87
N ARG A 20 9.90 -1.88 -10.06
CA ARG A 20 10.56 -2.73 -9.04
C ARG A 20 11.53 -3.76 -9.65
N PHE A 21 11.32 -4.13 -10.91
CA PHE A 21 12.21 -5.03 -11.67
C PHE A 21 13.24 -4.29 -12.52
N THR A 22 13.04 -2.99 -12.77
CA THR A 22 13.97 -2.14 -13.53
C THR A 22 15.34 -2.09 -12.89
N THR A 23 15.45 -2.18 -11.56
CA THR A 23 16.76 -2.17 -10.86
C THR A 23 17.62 -3.37 -11.23
N ILE A 24 17.03 -4.58 -11.31
CA ILE A 24 17.77 -5.78 -11.74
C ILE A 24 18.22 -5.62 -13.20
N TRP A 25 17.33 -5.12 -14.07
CA TRP A 25 17.66 -4.86 -15.46
C TRP A 25 18.69 -3.74 -15.65
N LEU A 26 18.69 -2.72 -14.78
CA LEU A 26 19.71 -1.67 -14.73
C LEU A 26 21.07 -2.25 -14.32
N ILE A 27 21.12 -3.15 -13.34
CA ILE A 27 22.36 -3.82 -12.94
C ILE A 27 22.90 -4.67 -14.09
N VAL A 28 22.06 -5.55 -14.67
CA VAL A 28 22.45 -6.41 -15.80
C VAL A 28 22.86 -5.57 -17.01
N GLY A 29 22.09 -4.54 -17.35
CA GLY A 29 22.37 -3.62 -18.43
C GLY A 29 23.64 -2.82 -18.22
N SER A 30 23.93 -2.38 -16.99
CA SER A 30 25.16 -1.67 -16.64
C SER A 30 26.39 -2.56 -16.73
N ILE A 31 26.29 -3.81 -16.27
CA ILE A 31 27.36 -4.81 -16.41
C ILE A 31 27.63 -5.11 -17.88
N ALA A 32 26.58 -5.34 -18.67
CA ALA A 32 26.69 -5.56 -20.11
C ALA A 32 27.31 -4.34 -20.82
N ALA A 33 26.84 -3.13 -20.51
CA ALA A 33 27.38 -1.89 -21.05
C ALA A 33 28.86 -1.72 -20.68
N ALA A 34 29.24 -1.94 -19.42
CA ALA A 34 30.63 -1.88 -18.98
C ALA A 34 31.50 -2.91 -19.71
N TYR A 35 31.01 -4.13 -19.90
CA TYR A 35 31.69 -5.17 -20.68
C TYR A 35 31.89 -4.74 -22.15
N PHE A 36 30.85 -4.27 -22.83
CA PHE A 36 30.95 -3.84 -24.22
C PHE A 36 31.82 -2.59 -24.39
N LEU A 37 31.76 -1.65 -23.45
CA LEU A 37 32.67 -0.50 -23.39
C LEU A 37 34.12 -0.93 -23.26
N PHE A 38 34.39 -1.90 -22.38
CA PHE A 38 35.72 -2.46 -22.18
C PHE A 38 36.23 -3.18 -23.42
N VAL A 39 35.39 -3.97 -24.09
CA VAL A 39 35.74 -4.65 -25.35
C VAL A 39 35.99 -3.64 -26.48
N ALA A 40 35.16 -2.61 -26.59
CA ALA A 40 35.25 -1.59 -27.65
C ALA A 40 36.26 -0.46 -27.36
N ARG A 41 37.02 -0.53 -26.26
CA ARG A 41 37.87 0.58 -25.77
C ARG A 41 38.85 1.13 -26.82
N THR A 42 39.41 0.27 -27.67
CA THR A 42 40.37 0.66 -28.72
C THR A 42 39.68 1.40 -29.86
N ALA A 43 38.51 0.93 -30.29
CA ALA A 43 37.69 1.61 -31.31
C ALA A 43 37.17 2.95 -30.79
N ILE A 44 36.75 3.02 -29.52
CA ILE A 44 36.32 4.26 -28.86
C ILE A 44 37.49 5.26 -28.78
N ALA A 45 38.70 4.78 -28.49
CA ALA A 45 39.90 5.63 -28.45
C ALA A 45 40.23 6.27 -29.82
N GLN A 46 39.85 5.64 -30.93
CA GLN A 46 40.05 6.16 -32.29
C GLN A 46 38.96 7.14 -32.74
N LEU A 47 37.89 7.34 -31.96
CA LEU A 47 36.84 8.31 -32.31
C LEU A 47 37.36 9.75 -32.29
N SER A 48 36.77 10.59 -33.15
CA SER A 48 37.00 12.03 -33.12
C SER A 48 36.50 12.65 -31.81
N MET A 49 37.10 13.76 -31.37
CA MET A 49 36.78 14.40 -30.09
C MET A 49 35.29 14.73 -29.94
N LYS A 50 34.63 15.19 -31.02
CA LYS A 50 33.19 15.46 -31.04
C LYS A 50 32.36 14.21 -30.74
N ARG A 51 32.74 13.06 -31.31
CA ARG A 51 32.08 11.78 -31.06
C ARG A 51 32.33 11.26 -29.65
N LYS A 52 33.55 11.45 -29.12
CA LYS A 52 33.88 11.14 -27.71
C LYS A 52 33.04 11.97 -26.73
N MET A 53 32.89 13.26 -26.99
CA MET A 53 32.03 14.13 -26.18
C MET A 53 30.57 13.72 -26.24
N ALA A 54 30.02 13.48 -27.43
CA ALA A 54 28.64 13.02 -27.58
C ALA A 54 28.41 11.70 -26.84
N PHE A 55 29.35 10.75 -26.96
CA PHE A 55 29.31 9.49 -26.25
C PHE A 55 29.38 9.66 -24.73
N GLY A 56 30.29 10.51 -24.24
CA GLY A 56 30.40 10.86 -22.82
C GLY A 56 29.13 11.48 -22.26
N CYS A 57 28.47 12.38 -23.02
CA CYS A 57 27.19 12.96 -22.61
C CYS A 57 26.08 11.92 -22.53
N VAL A 58 25.97 11.02 -23.51
CA VAL A 58 24.97 9.93 -23.48
C VAL A 58 25.23 9.01 -22.29
N LEU A 59 26.49 8.64 -22.04
CA LEU A 59 26.86 7.82 -20.89
C LEU A 59 26.55 8.52 -19.57
N LEU A 60 26.89 9.80 -19.43
CA LEU A 60 26.60 10.60 -18.25
C LEU A 60 25.09 10.72 -18.00
N LEU A 61 24.29 10.99 -19.04
CA LEU A 61 22.83 11.03 -18.94
C LEU A 61 22.26 9.67 -18.49
N THR A 62 22.82 8.57 -18.99
CA THR A 62 22.42 7.19 -18.61
C THR A 62 22.79 6.88 -17.16
N LEU A 63 23.97 7.32 -16.70
CA LEU A 63 24.39 7.14 -15.31
C LEU A 63 23.59 8.02 -14.35
N LEU A 64 23.30 9.26 -14.73
CA LEU A 64 22.48 10.17 -13.93
C LEU A 64 21.03 9.69 -13.82
N SER A 65 20.45 9.17 -14.91
CA SER A 65 19.11 8.57 -14.86
C SER A 65 19.11 7.31 -13.99
N GLY A 66 20.10 6.42 -14.12
CA GLY A 66 20.25 5.26 -13.23
C GLY A 66 20.47 5.63 -11.75
N ALA A 67 21.31 6.64 -11.47
CA ALA A 67 21.57 7.10 -10.10
C ALA A 67 20.34 7.76 -9.46
N SER A 68 19.60 8.57 -10.24
CA SER A 68 18.32 9.14 -9.79
C SER A 68 17.32 8.04 -9.45
N TYR A 69 17.34 6.93 -10.20
CA TYR A 69 16.47 5.78 -9.94
C TYR A 69 16.81 5.05 -8.64
N LEU A 70 18.10 4.83 -8.38
CA LEU A 70 18.58 4.20 -7.14
C LEU A 70 18.31 5.05 -5.89
N HIS A 71 18.20 6.37 -6.03
CA HIS A 71 17.82 7.26 -4.92
C HIS A 71 16.30 7.35 -4.68
N VAL A 72 15.49 7.01 -5.69
CA VAL A 72 14.03 7.13 -5.63
C VAL A 72 13.38 5.83 -5.15
N ASP A 73 14.06 4.68 -5.28
CA ASP A 73 13.50 3.39 -4.87
C ASP A 73 13.83 3.07 -3.39
N PRO A 74 12.87 3.20 -2.45
CA PRO A 74 13.10 2.95 -1.03
C PRO A 74 13.44 1.48 -0.70
N TYR A 75 13.26 0.54 -1.62
CA TYR A 75 13.52 -0.88 -1.40
C TYR A 75 15.01 -1.26 -1.43
N PHE A 76 15.88 -0.42 -1.99
CA PHE A 76 17.35 -0.64 -2.01
C PHE A 76 18.10 0.20 -0.96
N GLY A 77 17.45 0.47 0.17
CA GLY A 77 18.02 1.16 1.34
C GLY A 77 19.14 0.40 2.05
N LEU A 78 20.24 0.08 1.36
CA LEU A 78 21.48 -0.40 1.98
C LEU A 78 22.16 0.67 2.87
N ALA A 79 21.64 1.90 2.89
CA ALA A 79 22.27 3.05 3.54
C ALA A 79 21.53 3.60 4.76
N ASP A 80 20.31 3.14 5.08
CA ASP A 80 19.56 3.67 6.24
C ASP A 80 19.65 2.75 7.45
N ILE A 81 20.84 2.77 8.08
CA ILE A 81 21.13 2.05 9.32
C ILE A 81 20.17 2.49 10.43
N ASN A 82 19.70 3.74 10.41
CA ASN A 82 18.80 4.26 11.44
C ASN A 82 17.40 3.66 11.31
N SER A 83 16.81 3.59 10.12
CA SER A 83 15.51 2.91 9.96
C SER A 83 15.59 1.43 10.29
N SER A 84 16.66 0.75 9.90
CA SER A 84 16.90 -0.65 10.26
C SER A 84 17.01 -0.86 11.77
N ARG A 85 17.72 0.04 12.47
CA ARG A 85 17.82 0.02 13.94
C ARG A 85 16.47 0.28 14.60
N MET A 86 15.72 1.26 14.11
CA MET A 86 14.39 1.56 14.65
C MET A 86 13.44 0.38 14.45
N ALA A 87 13.44 -0.25 13.28
CA ALA A 87 12.66 -1.46 13.01
C ALA A 87 13.03 -2.61 13.96
N ALA A 88 14.33 -2.81 14.24
CA ALA A 88 14.78 -3.81 15.21
C ALA A 88 14.31 -3.50 16.64
N LEU A 89 14.35 -2.23 17.07
CA LEU A 89 13.84 -1.81 18.37
C LEU A 89 12.31 -2.00 18.48
N GLU A 90 11.58 -1.70 17.40
CA GLU A 90 10.13 -1.94 17.33
C GLU A 90 9.81 -3.43 17.45
N ALA A 91 10.54 -4.28 16.72
CA ALA A 91 10.40 -5.73 16.81
C ALA A 91 10.65 -6.22 18.25
N LEU A 92 11.74 -5.79 18.88
CA LEU A 92 12.05 -6.17 20.27
C LEU A 92 10.96 -5.74 21.26
N ALA A 93 10.37 -4.55 21.07
CA ALA A 93 9.35 -4.04 21.96
C ALA A 93 8.04 -4.83 21.89
N VAL A 94 7.68 -5.37 20.73
CA VAL A 94 6.44 -6.15 20.55
C VAL A 94 6.58 -7.64 20.89
N MET A 95 7.82 -8.17 20.91
CA MET A 95 8.08 -9.59 21.18
C MET A 95 7.41 -10.16 22.44
N PRO A 96 7.41 -9.48 23.61
CA PRO A 96 6.76 -10.02 24.80
C PRO A 96 5.27 -10.36 24.60
N ALA A 97 4.54 -9.47 23.91
CA ALA A 97 3.14 -9.69 23.59
C ALA A 97 2.95 -10.84 22.57
N MET A 98 3.83 -10.95 21.57
CA MET A 98 3.81 -12.06 20.61
C MET A 98 4.07 -13.41 21.28
N GLN A 99 5.07 -13.47 22.17
CA GLN A 99 5.41 -14.67 22.93
C GLN A 99 4.25 -15.09 23.85
N TRP A 100 3.58 -14.11 24.48
CA TRP A 100 2.41 -14.41 25.29
C TRP A 100 1.28 -15.03 24.44
N LEU A 101 0.98 -14.46 23.26
CA LEU A 101 -0.04 -15.01 22.36
C LEU A 101 0.29 -16.45 21.94
N ASP A 102 1.51 -16.69 21.45
CA ASP A 102 1.92 -18.01 20.95
C ASP A 102 1.94 -19.08 22.05
N ALA A 103 2.33 -18.70 23.28
CA ALA A 103 2.35 -19.62 24.42
C ALA A 103 0.94 -19.95 24.95
N ASN A 104 0.02 -18.98 24.98
CA ASN A 104 -1.30 -19.15 25.60
C ASN A 104 -2.36 -19.66 24.62
N GLU A 105 -2.21 -19.46 23.31
CA GLU A 105 -3.19 -19.86 22.31
C GLU A 105 -2.61 -20.91 21.36
N GLN A 106 -3.00 -22.16 21.59
CA GLN A 106 -2.50 -23.29 20.80
C GLN A 106 -3.14 -23.40 19.41
N GLU A 107 -4.37 -22.88 19.27
CA GLU A 107 -5.07 -22.80 18.00
C GLU A 107 -4.85 -21.46 17.32
N GLN A 108 -4.99 -21.44 15.99
CA GLN A 108 -4.97 -20.19 15.23
C GLN A 108 -6.22 -19.37 15.59
N LYS A 109 -6.02 -18.06 15.78
CA LYS A 109 -7.06 -17.13 16.19
C LYS A 109 -7.00 -15.89 15.31
N VAL A 110 -8.12 -15.21 15.14
CA VAL A 110 -8.16 -13.90 14.48
C VAL A 110 -8.02 -12.82 15.54
N ILE A 111 -7.04 -11.94 15.32
CA ILE A 111 -6.68 -10.82 16.18
C ILE A 111 -7.13 -9.53 15.52
N TRP A 112 -7.86 -8.69 16.24
CA TRP A 112 -8.23 -7.36 15.81
C TRP A 112 -7.22 -6.35 16.34
N THR A 113 -6.62 -5.58 15.43
CA THR A 113 -5.75 -4.45 15.75
C THR A 113 -6.36 -3.16 15.20
N ASN A 114 -5.87 -2.01 15.65
CA ASN A 114 -6.19 -0.74 15.00
C ASN A 114 -5.77 -0.81 13.51
N PRO A 115 -6.68 -0.55 12.55
CA PRO A 115 -6.39 -0.61 11.12
C PRO A 115 -5.55 0.56 10.59
N ASP A 116 -5.23 1.56 11.43
CA ASP A 116 -4.39 2.70 11.04
C ASP A 116 -3.04 2.25 10.47
N THR A 117 -2.63 2.89 9.38
CA THR A 117 -1.33 2.72 8.71
C THR A 117 -0.11 2.88 9.62
N GLY A 118 -0.24 3.62 10.73
CA GLY A 118 0.80 3.75 11.76
C GLY A 118 0.95 2.52 12.67
N ASN A 119 -0.01 1.59 12.65
CA ASN A 119 0.05 0.37 13.43
C ASN A 119 0.84 -0.70 12.66
N HIS A 120 1.96 -1.17 13.22
CA HIS A 120 2.81 -2.19 12.58
C HIS A 120 2.51 -3.62 13.04
N LEU A 121 1.53 -3.83 13.91
CA LEU A 121 1.17 -5.16 14.43
C LEU A 121 0.77 -6.12 13.32
N TYR A 122 0.26 -5.60 12.19
CA TYR A 122 -0.08 -6.42 11.04
C TYR A 122 1.11 -7.19 10.46
N ILE A 123 2.33 -6.67 10.62
CA ILE A 123 3.56 -7.37 10.20
C ILE A 123 3.96 -8.39 11.27
N PHE A 124 3.88 -8.02 12.55
CA PHE A 124 4.44 -8.84 13.62
C PHE A 124 3.60 -10.07 13.96
N ILE A 125 2.28 -9.92 14.05
CA ILE A 125 1.38 -11.02 14.45
C ILE A 125 1.57 -12.27 13.56
N PRO A 126 1.44 -12.20 12.22
CA PRO A 126 1.58 -13.39 11.38
C PRO A 126 3.03 -13.90 11.23
N ASN A 127 4.04 -13.05 11.45
CA ASN A 127 5.45 -13.45 11.31
C ASN A 127 6.01 -14.10 12.58
N TYR A 128 5.53 -13.71 13.76
CA TYR A 128 6.05 -14.18 15.05
C TYR A 128 5.05 -15.07 15.81
N THR A 129 3.84 -15.26 15.27
CA THR A 129 2.82 -16.15 15.80
C THR A 129 2.15 -16.90 14.66
N LYS A 130 1.27 -17.85 14.99
CA LYS A 130 0.39 -18.55 14.02
C LYS A 130 -0.96 -17.88 13.80
N HIS A 131 -1.18 -16.69 14.38
CA HIS A 131 -2.48 -16.03 14.38
C HIS A 131 -2.68 -15.15 13.14
N TYR A 132 -3.94 -14.86 12.84
CA TYR A 132 -4.36 -14.05 11.70
C TYR A 132 -4.88 -12.70 12.16
N LEU A 133 -5.00 -11.75 11.24
CA LEU A 133 -5.57 -10.43 11.51
C LEU A 133 -7.00 -10.35 11.00
N LEU A 134 -7.84 -9.57 11.68
CA LEU A 134 -9.16 -9.21 11.16
C LEU A 134 -9.03 -8.48 9.82
N TYR A 135 -8.08 -7.54 9.77
CA TYR A 135 -7.86 -6.66 8.64
C TYR A 135 -6.39 -6.25 8.58
N THR A 136 -5.88 -6.08 7.36
CA THR A 136 -4.57 -5.51 7.08
C THR A 136 -4.68 -4.58 5.88
N TYR A 137 -3.96 -3.46 5.92
CA TYR A 137 -3.89 -2.50 4.81
C TYR A 137 -3.40 -3.16 3.51
N SER A 138 -2.60 -4.23 3.62
CA SER A 138 -2.10 -5.00 2.48
C SER A 138 -3.01 -6.16 2.06
N ALA A 139 -4.22 -6.30 2.60
CA ALA A 139 -5.09 -7.43 2.25
C ALA A 139 -5.51 -7.43 0.77
N THR A 140 -5.30 -6.32 0.05
CA THR A 140 -5.53 -6.25 -1.40
C THR A 140 -4.56 -7.09 -2.22
N VAL A 141 -3.45 -7.56 -1.63
CA VAL A 141 -2.59 -8.60 -2.23
C VAL A 141 -2.94 -10.02 -1.73
N GLU A 142 -3.88 -10.15 -0.80
CA GLU A 142 -4.42 -11.43 -0.36
C GLU A 142 -5.54 -11.85 -1.32
N LEU A 143 -5.74 -13.16 -1.50
CA LEU A 143 -6.78 -13.71 -2.38
C LEU A 143 -8.17 -13.61 -1.70
N LEU A 144 -8.63 -12.38 -1.47
CA LEU A 144 -9.92 -12.05 -0.85
C LEU A 144 -10.84 -11.36 -1.85
N LEU A 145 -12.15 -11.51 -1.66
CA LEU A 145 -13.15 -10.75 -2.42
C LEU A 145 -13.13 -9.28 -1.97
N THR A 146 -13.21 -8.34 -2.91
CA THR A 146 -13.26 -6.89 -2.61
C THR A 146 -14.35 -6.54 -1.60
N SER A 147 -15.54 -7.16 -1.72
CA SER A 147 -16.65 -6.95 -0.80
C SER A 147 -16.37 -7.44 0.63
N GLU A 148 -15.61 -8.53 0.79
CA GLU A 148 -15.17 -9.01 2.10
C GLU A 148 -14.14 -8.04 2.69
N GLN A 149 -13.23 -7.50 1.87
CA GLN A 149 -12.23 -6.56 2.33
C GLN A 149 -12.84 -5.22 2.78
N GLU A 150 -13.77 -4.66 2.01
CA GLU A 150 -14.56 -3.49 2.39
C GLU A 150 -15.24 -3.71 3.74
N GLU A 151 -15.85 -4.88 3.93
CA GLU A 151 -16.52 -5.22 5.17
C GLU A 151 -15.53 -5.34 6.35
N ARG A 152 -14.42 -6.06 6.18
CA ARG A 152 -13.36 -6.17 7.20
C ARG A 152 -12.77 -4.80 7.57
N TYR A 153 -12.58 -3.92 6.58
CA TYR A 153 -12.15 -2.53 6.80
C TYR A 153 -13.14 -1.77 7.69
N LEU A 154 -14.45 -1.87 7.39
CA LEU A 154 -15.49 -1.22 8.18
C LEU A 154 -15.59 -1.78 9.61
N VAL A 155 -15.49 -3.11 9.77
CA VAL A 155 -15.49 -3.76 11.11
C VAL A 155 -14.25 -3.35 11.90
N ALA A 156 -13.06 -3.37 11.27
CA ALA A 156 -11.82 -3.03 11.94
C ALA A 156 -11.80 -1.58 12.44
N ASN A 157 -12.49 -0.67 11.74
CA ASN A 157 -12.65 0.73 12.10
C ASN A 157 -13.84 1.01 13.04
N ALA A 158 -14.55 0.00 13.55
CA ALA A 158 -15.77 0.22 14.34
C ALA A 158 -15.55 0.96 15.67
N LEU A 159 -14.32 0.97 16.20
CA LEU A 159 -13.96 1.75 17.39
C LEU A 159 -13.38 3.14 17.05
N SER A 160 -13.11 3.39 15.77
CA SER A 160 -12.58 4.65 15.25
C SER A 160 -13.71 5.55 14.76
N LYS A 161 -13.42 6.84 14.57
CA LYS A 161 -14.40 7.80 14.03
C LYS A 161 -14.47 7.68 12.49
N VAL A 162 -15.33 6.79 12.00
CA VAL A 162 -15.60 6.64 10.56
C VAL A 162 -16.64 7.67 10.10
N THR A 163 -16.34 8.41 9.03
CA THR A 163 -17.28 9.27 8.31
C THR A 163 -17.29 8.91 6.82
N LEU A 164 -18.28 9.43 6.09
CA LEU A 164 -18.31 9.29 4.63
C LEU A 164 -17.02 9.81 3.99
N GLU A 165 -16.53 10.95 4.48
CA GLU A 165 -15.31 11.59 3.99
C GLU A 165 -14.06 10.78 4.33
N SER A 166 -14.03 10.11 5.49
CA SER A 166 -12.90 9.25 5.87
C SER A 166 -12.86 8.00 4.99
N ILE A 167 -14.00 7.34 4.74
CA ILE A 167 -14.08 6.19 3.81
C ILE A 167 -13.55 6.58 2.43
N ALA A 168 -14.00 7.71 1.88
CA ALA A 168 -13.55 8.16 0.57
C ALA A 168 -12.09 8.65 0.54
N ALA A 169 -11.49 8.99 1.69
CA ALA A 169 -10.07 9.32 1.81
C ALA A 169 -9.20 8.07 1.91
N ASP A 170 -9.70 7.03 2.60
CA ASP A 170 -8.98 5.80 2.91
C ASP A 170 -9.14 4.73 1.82
N LEU A 171 -9.49 5.14 0.60
CA LEU A 171 -9.56 4.30 -0.59
C LEU A 171 -8.38 3.31 -0.73
N PRO A 172 -7.11 3.74 -0.58
CA PRO A 172 -5.98 2.80 -0.65
C PRO A 172 -5.99 1.68 0.40
N ALA A 173 -6.71 1.86 1.51
CA ALA A 173 -6.74 0.88 2.60
C ALA A 173 -7.58 -0.35 2.25
N TYR A 174 -8.73 -0.17 1.59
CA TYR A 174 -9.64 -1.28 1.28
C TYR A 174 -9.74 -1.61 -0.21
N ASP A 175 -9.44 -0.67 -1.10
CA ASP A 175 -9.37 -0.91 -2.55
C ASP A 175 -7.92 -1.09 -3.03
N GLY A 176 -6.92 -0.73 -2.21
CA GLY A 176 -5.52 -0.89 -2.58
C GLY A 176 -5.13 0.06 -3.72
N GLY A 177 -4.40 -0.45 -4.71
CA GLY A 177 -4.20 0.22 -6.01
C GLY A 177 -5.28 -0.16 -7.03
N GLY A 178 -6.51 -0.39 -6.56
CA GLY A 178 -7.59 -0.97 -7.34
C GLY A 178 -8.27 0.00 -8.31
N ALA A 179 -9.34 -0.50 -8.93
CA ALA A 179 -10.05 0.21 -9.97
C ALA A 179 -10.60 1.58 -9.52
N LEU A 180 -10.87 1.78 -8.23
CA LEU A 180 -11.43 3.06 -7.76
C LEU A 180 -10.41 4.20 -7.81
N LEU A 181 -9.11 3.90 -7.67
CA LEU A 181 -8.04 4.88 -7.81
C LEU A 181 -7.67 5.14 -9.28
N ASP A 182 -7.66 4.08 -10.11
CA ASP A 182 -7.17 4.19 -11.48
C ASP A 182 -8.23 4.69 -12.46
N THR A 183 -9.51 4.34 -12.25
CA THR A 183 -10.60 4.72 -13.17
C THR A 183 -10.73 6.25 -13.35
N PRO A 184 -10.68 7.09 -12.28
CA PRO A 184 -10.68 8.54 -12.44
C PRO A 184 -9.46 9.04 -13.23
N SER A 185 -8.29 8.45 -13.02
CA SER A 185 -7.06 8.79 -13.75
C SER A 185 -7.22 8.52 -15.25
N ILE A 186 -7.74 7.33 -15.60
CA ILE A 186 -8.01 6.93 -16.99
C ILE A 186 -9.05 7.87 -17.63
N ALA A 187 -10.16 8.14 -16.95
CA ALA A 187 -11.19 9.07 -17.43
C ALA A 187 -10.61 10.47 -17.67
N ASN A 188 -9.82 10.98 -16.72
CA ASN A 188 -9.16 12.27 -16.82
C ASN A 188 -8.16 12.36 -17.97
N ARG A 189 -7.44 11.28 -18.28
CA ARG A 189 -6.54 11.22 -19.44
C ARG A 189 -7.34 11.38 -20.74
N GLY A 190 -8.47 10.69 -20.88
CA GLY A 190 -9.37 10.84 -22.03
C GLY A 190 -9.85 12.29 -22.21
N VAL A 191 -10.31 12.92 -21.12
CA VAL A 191 -10.72 14.34 -21.09
C VAL A 191 -9.57 15.26 -21.51
N LYS A 192 -8.37 15.05 -20.98
CA LYS A 192 -7.18 15.85 -21.30
C LYS A 192 -6.77 15.72 -22.77
N ILE A 193 -6.74 14.51 -23.31
CA ILE A 193 -6.41 14.26 -24.73
C ILE A 193 -7.45 14.92 -25.63
N CYS A 194 -8.74 14.75 -25.34
CA CYS A 194 -9.82 15.36 -26.11
C CYS A 194 -9.71 16.89 -26.15
N ARG A 195 -9.42 17.51 -25.00
CA ARG A 195 -9.22 18.97 -24.89
C ARG A 195 -7.95 19.44 -25.59
N ALA A 196 -6.84 18.72 -25.44
CA ALA A 196 -5.55 19.05 -26.08
C ALA A 196 -5.64 18.98 -27.60
N LEU A 197 -6.43 18.05 -28.15
CA LEU A 197 -6.68 17.93 -29.58
C LEU A 197 -7.83 18.82 -30.08
N HIS A 198 -8.41 19.66 -29.21
CA HIS A 198 -9.54 20.53 -29.51
C HIS A 198 -10.73 19.82 -30.20
N LEU A 199 -10.98 18.55 -29.87
CA LEU A 199 -12.02 17.74 -30.53
C LEU A 199 -13.44 18.28 -30.28
N SER A 200 -13.62 19.13 -29.27
CA SER A 200 -14.87 19.88 -29.08
C SER A 200 -15.24 20.77 -30.27
N LEU A 201 -14.25 21.25 -31.04
CA LEU A 201 -14.48 21.99 -32.29
C LEU A 201 -15.08 21.11 -33.40
N LEU A 202 -14.90 19.78 -33.28
CA LEU A 202 -15.46 18.77 -34.19
C LEU A 202 -16.78 18.19 -33.65
N GLY A 203 -17.36 18.78 -32.60
CA GLY A 203 -18.63 18.36 -32.02
C GLY A 203 -18.53 17.28 -30.92
N TYR A 204 -17.32 16.86 -30.53
CA TYR A 204 -17.15 15.87 -29.46
C TYR A 204 -17.35 16.49 -28.07
N GLN A 205 -18.10 15.80 -27.19
CA GLN A 205 -18.22 16.19 -25.78
C GLN A 205 -17.03 15.66 -24.97
N CYS A 206 -16.03 16.50 -24.72
CA CYS A 206 -14.81 16.10 -24.01
C CYS A 206 -14.99 15.86 -22.50
N GLY A 207 -16.18 16.09 -21.93
CA GLY A 207 -16.47 15.87 -20.52
C GLY A 207 -15.71 16.78 -19.53
N SER A 208 -15.89 16.49 -18.24
CA SER A 208 -15.22 17.15 -17.12
C SER A 208 -14.19 16.23 -16.47
N LEU A 209 -13.15 16.83 -15.86
CA LEU A 209 -12.27 16.06 -14.98
C LEU A 209 -13.07 15.57 -13.77
N THR A 210 -12.73 14.39 -13.27
CA THR A 210 -13.35 13.73 -12.13
C THR A 210 -12.29 13.24 -11.14
N ASP A 211 -12.71 12.84 -9.95
CA ASP A 211 -11.90 12.16 -8.96
C ASP A 211 -12.66 10.93 -8.44
N ALA A 212 -12.00 10.12 -7.61
CA ALA A 212 -12.63 8.93 -7.05
C ALA A 212 -13.87 9.29 -6.23
N ARG A 213 -13.79 10.38 -5.45
CA ARG A 213 -14.88 10.89 -4.61
C ARG A 213 -16.14 11.17 -5.39
N THR A 214 -16.00 11.84 -6.54
CA THR A 214 -17.11 12.22 -7.42
C THR A 214 -17.63 11.01 -8.18
N LEU A 215 -16.73 10.20 -8.74
CA LEU A 215 -17.12 9.07 -9.59
C LEU A 215 -17.82 7.95 -8.81
N PHE A 216 -17.41 7.72 -7.56
CA PHE A 216 -17.89 6.62 -6.72
C PHE A 216 -18.67 7.09 -5.48
N ALA A 217 -19.25 8.30 -5.53
CA ALA A 217 -19.99 8.89 -4.42
C ALA A 217 -21.09 7.98 -3.85
N SER A 218 -21.86 7.31 -4.72
CA SER A 218 -22.90 6.38 -4.30
C SER A 218 -22.34 5.16 -3.55
N HIS A 219 -21.21 4.63 -4.01
CA HIS A 219 -20.55 3.51 -3.37
C HIS A 219 -20.06 3.87 -1.96
N PHE A 220 -19.43 5.04 -1.77
CA PHE A 220 -19.04 5.48 -0.42
C PHE A 220 -20.25 5.71 0.49
N ALA A 221 -21.35 6.23 -0.06
CA ALA A 221 -22.59 6.39 0.68
C ALA A 221 -23.17 5.04 1.13
N ASP A 222 -23.13 4.02 0.27
CA ASP A 222 -23.56 2.66 0.59
C ASP A 222 -22.66 2.01 1.65
N MET A 223 -21.33 2.19 1.56
CA MET A 223 -20.39 1.73 2.59
C MET A 223 -20.67 2.40 3.94
N TYR A 224 -20.86 3.72 3.96
CA TYR A 224 -21.15 4.46 5.18
C TYR A 224 -22.52 4.07 5.78
N LYS A 225 -23.51 3.82 4.92
CA LYS A 225 -24.81 3.28 5.33
C LYS A 225 -24.62 1.91 5.98
N LYS A 226 -23.96 0.96 5.31
CA LYS A 226 -23.64 -0.37 5.86
C LYS A 226 -22.92 -0.27 7.21
N PHE A 227 -21.96 0.64 7.34
CA PHE A 227 -21.26 0.88 8.59
C PHE A 227 -22.20 1.30 9.72
N THR A 228 -23.08 2.27 9.45
CA THR A 228 -23.95 2.89 10.45
C THR A 228 -25.18 2.05 10.80
N THR A 229 -25.71 1.27 9.85
CA THR A 229 -26.94 0.48 10.04
C THR A 229 -26.64 -0.96 10.43
N ASP A 230 -25.61 -1.56 9.86
CA ASP A 230 -25.41 -3.01 9.93
C ASP A 230 -24.22 -3.34 10.84
N ILE A 231 -23.05 -2.74 10.59
CA ILE A 231 -21.80 -3.15 11.25
C ILE A 231 -21.68 -2.59 12.68
N ARG A 232 -21.71 -1.27 12.84
CA ARG A 232 -21.43 -0.63 14.14
C ARG A 232 -22.47 -1.01 15.21
N PRO A 233 -23.78 -1.05 14.93
CA PRO A 233 -24.77 -1.47 15.93
C PRO A 233 -24.67 -2.95 16.32
N HIS A 234 -24.20 -3.80 15.41
CA HIS A 234 -24.11 -5.26 15.61
C HIS A 234 -22.66 -5.76 15.68
N LEU A 235 -21.75 -4.91 16.16
CA LEU A 235 -20.31 -5.17 16.14
C LEU A 235 -19.92 -6.54 16.74
N ARG A 236 -20.61 -6.98 17.80
CA ARG A 236 -20.33 -8.29 18.42
C ARG A 236 -20.57 -9.45 17.44
N ASP A 237 -21.64 -9.37 16.65
CA ASP A 237 -21.99 -10.40 15.68
C ASP A 237 -21.03 -10.39 14.49
N GLU A 238 -20.60 -9.20 14.05
CA GLU A 238 -19.56 -9.07 13.02
C GLU A 238 -18.21 -9.64 13.48
N LEU A 239 -17.78 -9.34 14.70
CA LEU A 239 -16.56 -9.92 15.27
C LEU A 239 -16.66 -11.44 15.36
N LYS A 240 -17.84 -11.98 15.70
CA LYS A 240 -18.10 -13.42 15.72
C LYS A 240 -18.07 -14.04 14.32
N LYS A 241 -18.65 -13.37 13.32
CA LYS A 241 -18.63 -13.78 11.90
C LYS A 241 -17.20 -13.91 11.38
N PHE A 242 -16.32 -13.00 11.75
CA PHE A 242 -14.90 -13.05 11.40
C PHE A 242 -14.04 -13.84 12.39
N HIS A 243 -14.66 -14.58 13.32
CA HIS A 243 -13.98 -15.41 14.32
C HIS A 243 -12.93 -14.67 15.16
N VAL A 244 -13.12 -13.37 15.37
CA VAL A 244 -12.23 -12.54 16.19
C VAL A 244 -12.30 -13.03 17.62
N SER A 245 -11.13 -13.39 18.16
CA SER A 245 -11.00 -13.92 19.53
C SER A 245 -10.28 -12.94 20.45
N TYR A 246 -9.41 -12.11 19.89
CA TYR A 246 -8.57 -11.18 20.63
C TYR A 246 -8.53 -9.81 19.97
N ILE A 247 -8.31 -8.78 20.79
CA ILE A 247 -8.01 -7.43 20.35
C ILE A 247 -6.65 -7.04 20.92
N MET A 248 -5.75 -6.54 20.09
CA MET A 248 -4.43 -6.07 20.52
C MET A 248 -4.29 -4.57 20.25
N LYS A 249 -3.84 -3.83 21.26
CA LYS A 249 -3.68 -2.38 21.25
C LYS A 249 -2.23 -2.01 21.58
N ASP A 250 -1.61 -1.18 20.75
CA ASP A 250 -0.36 -0.48 21.07
C ASP A 250 -0.70 0.87 21.73
N LEU A 251 -0.44 0.99 23.03
CA LEU A 251 -0.75 2.21 23.80
C LEU A 251 0.01 3.45 23.30
N ARG A 252 1.08 3.28 22.52
CA ARG A 252 1.86 4.39 21.97
C ARG A 252 1.23 5.00 20.73
N THR A 253 0.66 4.19 19.85
CA THR A 253 0.14 4.64 18.55
C THR A 253 -1.38 4.66 18.49
N ASP A 254 -2.06 3.83 19.28
CA ASP A 254 -3.50 3.60 19.18
C ASP A 254 -4.28 4.44 20.21
N ALA A 255 -4.11 5.77 20.15
CA ALA A 255 -4.72 6.69 21.13
C ALA A 255 -6.26 6.65 21.12
N ASP A 256 -6.85 6.61 19.92
CA ASP A 256 -8.31 6.68 19.72
C ASP A 256 -9.00 5.30 19.64
N PHE A 257 -8.22 4.21 19.67
CA PHE A 257 -8.72 2.84 19.61
C PHE A 257 -9.02 2.34 21.03
N HIS A 258 -10.28 2.25 21.42
CA HIS A 258 -10.69 1.99 22.81
C HIS A 258 -11.45 0.67 23.00
N PRO A 259 -10.80 -0.50 22.82
CA PRO A 259 -11.44 -1.80 23.01
C PRO A 259 -11.95 -2.00 24.44
N GLU A 260 -11.32 -1.37 25.44
CA GLU A 260 -11.75 -1.41 26.84
C GLU A 260 -13.19 -0.90 27.09
N ARG A 261 -13.78 -0.18 26.14
CA ARG A 261 -15.16 0.30 26.21
C ARG A 261 -16.20 -0.76 25.81
N LEU A 262 -15.76 -1.88 25.24
CA LEU A 262 -16.65 -2.96 24.82
C LEU A 262 -17.07 -3.78 26.05
N PRO A 263 -18.37 -4.07 26.24
CA PRO A 263 -18.85 -4.75 27.45
C PRO A 263 -18.52 -6.26 27.48
N TYR A 264 -18.02 -6.80 26.38
CA TYR A 264 -17.73 -8.22 26.18
C TYR A 264 -16.23 -8.50 25.97
N VAL A 265 -15.36 -7.63 26.50
CA VAL A 265 -13.91 -7.86 26.45
C VAL A 265 -13.30 -7.88 27.84
N LYS A 266 -12.21 -8.64 27.98
CA LYS A 266 -11.42 -8.70 29.22
C LYS A 266 -9.94 -8.59 28.91
N GLU A 267 -9.24 -7.68 29.59
CA GLU A 267 -7.79 -7.60 29.53
C GLU A 267 -7.17 -8.88 30.08
N VAL A 268 -6.27 -9.49 29.30
CA VAL A 268 -5.58 -10.75 29.62
C VAL A 268 -4.06 -10.62 29.64
N TYR A 269 -3.54 -9.54 29.06
CA TYR A 269 -2.12 -9.23 29.05
C TYR A 269 -1.89 -7.71 28.97
N SER A 270 -0.88 -7.23 29.70
CA SER A 270 -0.31 -5.91 29.51
C SER A 270 1.16 -5.87 29.94
N ASP A 271 1.99 -5.18 29.17
CA ASP A 271 3.42 -4.94 29.47
C ASP A 271 3.77 -3.44 29.53
N GLY A 272 2.75 -2.59 29.67
CA GLY A 272 2.90 -1.13 29.69
C GLY A 272 2.96 -0.48 28.30
N ARG A 273 3.32 -1.22 27.24
CA ARG A 273 3.21 -0.73 25.85
C ARG A 273 2.03 -1.37 25.13
N PHE A 274 1.90 -2.69 25.22
CA PHE A 274 0.83 -3.44 24.57
C PHE A 274 -0.21 -3.90 25.57
N LYS A 275 -1.44 -4.00 25.09
CA LYS A 275 -2.55 -4.63 25.80
C LYS A 275 -3.23 -5.65 24.89
N ILE A 276 -3.62 -6.78 25.46
CA ILE A 276 -4.39 -7.80 24.77
C ILE A 276 -5.68 -8.03 25.54
N TYR A 277 -6.79 -7.97 24.81
CA TYR A 277 -8.12 -8.19 25.31
C TYR A 277 -8.71 -9.45 24.67
N LYS A 278 -9.28 -10.33 25.47
CA LYS A 278 -10.03 -11.49 25.01
C LYS A 278 -11.51 -11.11 24.85
N ILE A 279 -12.12 -11.53 23.75
CA ILE A 279 -13.57 -11.41 23.53
C ILE A 279 -14.29 -12.56 24.27
N ILE A 280 -15.35 -12.23 25.03
CA ILE A 280 -16.14 -13.15 25.87
C ILE A 280 -17.53 -13.41 25.27
#